data_AF-J3CC62-F1
#
_entry.id   AF-J3CC62-F1
#
_cell.length_a   1.000
_cell.length_b   1.000
_cell.length_c   1.000
_cell.angle_alpha   90.00
_cell.angle_beta   90.00
_cell.angle_gamma   90.00
#
_symmetry.space_group_name_H-M   'P 1'
#
loop_
_entity.id
_entity.type
_entity.pdbx_description
1 polymer ?
#
loop_
_entity_poly.entity_id
_entity_poly.type
_entity_poly.pdbx_seq_one_letter_code
_entity_poly.pdbx_strand_id
1 'polypeptide(L)'
;GTSFSTPVVTGIIGLWMQIYRQLFPALELNAAAAKTLTVHSALEAGSVGPDPWYGWGYINAKKGAELLVGKSNNTVIFNDETLNNGIINSKTGTASGSEPLKVTIAWTDPANTTLPTTWQDAHNNRTSKLVNDLDLRIIDTTDNTVYYPWKLDANNPQNPATKADNTVDNVEQVVIDAPIAGRTYRIEVSNKGNLVNASGAGTPQNYSILVTGFTEVLATNEAGKANQIIISPTITKDFVNILKAPKKSTFSLYDLSGKKLQTGFIRSDKTSIDLSACAKGIYILEVKTGKEVISKKLIKE
;
A
#
# COMPACT_ATOMS: atom_id res chain seq x y z
N GLY A 1 3.76 -27.18 9.95
CA GLY A 1 3.06 -26.63 11.11
C GLY A 1 3.17 -25.11 11.11
N THR A 2 2.26 -24.41 11.80
CA THR A 2 2.24 -22.93 11.87
C THR A 2 3.57 -22.35 12.36
N SER A 3 4.28 -23.05 13.24
CA SER A 3 5.63 -22.69 13.71
C SER A 3 6.70 -22.60 12.61
N PHE A 4 6.52 -23.30 11.48
CA PHE A 4 7.42 -23.18 10.32
C PHE A 4 6.99 -22.07 9.37
N SER A 5 5.69 -21.73 9.33
CA SER A 5 5.18 -20.62 8.51
C SER A 5 5.59 -19.26 9.07
N THR A 6 5.60 -19.09 10.40
CA THR A 6 5.99 -17.84 11.06
C THR A 6 7.40 -17.36 10.67
N PRO A 7 8.49 -18.14 10.80
CA PRO A 7 9.82 -17.68 10.43
C PRO A 7 9.97 -17.40 8.92
N VAL A 8 9.19 -18.05 8.05
CA VAL A 8 9.15 -17.72 6.61
C VAL A 8 8.60 -16.31 6.42
N VAL A 9 7.47 -15.98 7.06
CA VAL A 9 6.89 -14.63 7.03
C VAL A 9 7.86 -13.61 7.62
N THR A 10 8.53 -13.93 8.73
CA THR A 10 9.56 -13.07 9.34
C THR A 10 10.71 -12.78 8.37
N GLY A 11 11.20 -13.78 7.65
CA GLY A 11 12.25 -13.60 6.63
C GLY A 11 11.82 -12.67 5.50
N ILE A 12 10.57 -12.80 5.04
CA ILE A 12 10.00 -11.93 3.99
C ILE A 12 9.87 -10.48 4.50
N ILE A 13 9.36 -10.27 5.71
CA ILE A 13 9.28 -8.93 6.31
C ILE A 13 10.69 -8.34 6.52
N GLY A 14 11.67 -9.15 6.92
CA GLY A 14 13.07 -8.74 7.01
C GLY A 14 13.64 -8.26 5.67
N LEU A 15 13.35 -8.98 4.58
CA LEU A 15 13.70 -8.56 3.22
C LEU A 15 13.02 -7.25 2.83
N TRP A 16 11.72 -7.11 3.10
CA TRP A 16 11.00 -5.86 2.85
C TRP A 16 11.54 -4.70 3.65
N MET A 17 11.92 -4.90 4.92
CA MET A 17 12.56 -3.89 5.75
C MET A 17 13.90 -3.45 5.15
N GLN A 18 14.71 -4.39 4.67
CA GLN A 18 15.97 -4.06 3.99
C GLN A 18 15.72 -3.23 2.72
N ILE A 19 14.78 -3.66 1.87
CA ILE A 19 14.39 -2.91 0.66
C ILE A 19 13.88 -1.51 1.05
N TYR A 20 13.03 -1.42 2.07
CA TYR A 20 12.47 -0.16 2.53
C TYR A 20 13.56 0.82 2.97
N ARG A 21 14.52 0.37 3.79
CA ARG A 21 15.66 1.20 4.22
C ARG A 21 16.57 1.63 3.07
N GLN A 22 16.73 0.79 2.04
CA GLN A 22 17.48 1.15 0.84
C GLN A 22 16.75 2.19 -0.01
N LEU A 23 15.41 2.12 -0.07
CA LEU A 23 14.59 3.05 -0.85
C LEU A 23 14.37 4.37 -0.11
N PHE A 24 14.26 4.34 1.21
CA PHE A 24 13.95 5.47 2.08
C PHE A 24 14.94 5.50 3.26
N PRO A 25 16.12 6.11 3.06
CA PRO A 25 17.11 6.23 4.12
C PRO A 25 16.50 6.86 5.38
N ALA A 26 16.79 6.28 6.55
CA ALA A 26 16.27 6.66 7.87
C ALA A 26 14.79 6.31 8.17
N LEU A 27 14.05 5.68 7.26
CA LEU A 27 12.71 5.16 7.55
C LEU A 27 12.72 3.64 7.74
N GLU A 28 11.80 3.17 8.58
CA GLU A 28 11.58 1.75 8.87
C GLU A 28 10.08 1.43 8.78
N LEU A 29 9.76 0.18 8.46
CA LEU A 29 8.38 -0.31 8.49
C LEU A 29 7.97 -0.53 9.95
N ASN A 30 7.08 0.30 10.47
CA ASN A 30 6.45 0.03 11.76
C ASN A 30 5.50 -1.19 11.66
N ALA A 31 4.99 -1.67 12.80
CA ALA A 31 4.13 -2.86 12.85
C ALA A 31 2.85 -2.74 11.99
N ALA A 32 2.22 -1.56 12.00
CA ALA A 32 1.03 -1.29 11.19
C ALA A 32 1.38 -1.30 9.70
N ALA A 33 2.47 -0.63 9.29
CA ALA A 33 2.95 -0.63 7.91
C ALA A 33 3.30 -2.02 7.40
N ALA A 34 4.01 -2.83 8.20
CA ALA A 34 4.32 -4.21 7.85
C ALA A 34 3.05 -5.07 7.68
N LYS A 35 2.05 -4.90 8.57
CA LYS A 35 0.75 -5.58 8.47
C LYS A 35 -0.02 -5.12 7.23
N THR A 36 -0.11 -3.82 6.97
CA THR A 36 -0.75 -3.24 5.79
C THR A 36 -0.11 -3.77 4.50
N LEU A 37 1.21 -3.79 4.39
CA LEU A 37 1.92 -4.32 3.23
C LEU A 37 1.66 -5.82 3.04
N THR A 38 1.67 -6.59 4.12
CA THR A 38 1.40 -8.04 4.10
C THR A 38 -0.01 -8.32 3.55
N VAL A 39 -1.02 -7.67 4.12
CA VAL A 39 -2.43 -7.86 3.74
C VAL A 39 -2.71 -7.33 2.34
N HIS A 40 -2.18 -6.15 1.99
CA HIS A 40 -2.44 -5.56 0.68
C HIS A 40 -1.77 -6.32 -0.47
N SER A 41 -0.60 -6.94 -0.22
CA SER A 41 0.12 -7.71 -1.24
C SER A 41 -0.34 -9.16 -1.35
N ALA A 42 -1.11 -9.66 -0.38
CA ALA A 42 -1.46 -11.07 -0.29
C ALA A 42 -2.12 -11.62 -1.57
N LEU A 43 -1.80 -12.88 -1.87
CA LEU A 43 -2.50 -13.66 -2.88
C LEU A 43 -3.71 -14.30 -2.23
N GLU A 44 -4.87 -14.15 -2.87
CA GLU A 44 -6.12 -14.76 -2.42
C GLU A 44 -5.96 -16.29 -2.27
N ALA A 45 -6.56 -16.83 -1.21
CA ALA A 45 -6.58 -18.25 -0.93
C ALA A 45 -7.90 -18.61 -0.28
N GLY A 46 -8.63 -19.57 -0.85
CA GLY A 46 -9.96 -19.92 -0.36
C GLY A 46 -11.05 -19.10 -1.06
N SER A 47 -11.93 -18.48 -0.27
CA SER A 47 -13.01 -17.64 -0.80
C SER A 47 -12.51 -16.23 -1.08
N VAL A 48 -13.17 -15.49 -1.96
CA VAL A 48 -12.79 -14.08 -2.20
C VAL A 48 -12.98 -13.26 -0.93
N GLY A 49 -11.96 -12.49 -0.56
CA GLY A 49 -11.92 -11.71 0.67
C GLY A 49 -11.34 -12.52 1.83
N PRO A 50 -11.28 -11.94 3.04
CA PRO A 50 -10.72 -12.64 4.18
C PRO A 50 -11.57 -13.86 4.54
N ASP A 51 -10.93 -14.91 5.07
CA ASP A 51 -11.63 -16.07 5.62
C ASP A 51 -10.94 -16.63 6.88
N PRO A 52 -11.64 -17.44 7.71
CA PRO A 52 -11.04 -17.97 8.94
C PRO A 52 -9.90 -18.98 8.77
N TRP A 53 -9.74 -19.60 7.60
CA TRP A 53 -8.70 -20.61 7.34
C TRP A 53 -7.41 -19.98 6.82
N TYR A 54 -7.53 -19.04 5.91
CA TYR A 54 -6.41 -18.43 5.18
C TYR A 54 -6.18 -16.98 5.57
N GLY A 55 -7.04 -16.39 6.40
CA GLY A 55 -6.95 -14.98 6.78
C GLY A 55 -7.12 -14.11 5.54
N TRP A 56 -6.15 -13.23 5.27
CA TRP A 56 -6.10 -12.41 4.05
C TRP A 56 -5.41 -13.10 2.86
N GLY A 57 -5.06 -14.38 2.98
CA GLY A 57 -4.38 -15.15 1.95
C GLY A 57 -2.88 -15.33 2.18
N TYR A 58 -2.17 -15.76 1.12
CA TYR A 58 -0.74 -16.04 1.18
C TYR A 58 0.10 -14.77 1.03
N ILE A 59 1.10 -14.59 1.91
CA ILE A 59 2.06 -13.49 1.78
C ILE A 59 2.78 -13.54 0.42
N ASN A 60 2.85 -12.40 -0.27
CA ASN A 60 3.46 -12.30 -1.58
C ASN A 60 4.73 -11.44 -1.54
N ALA A 61 5.86 -12.09 -1.26
CA ALA A 61 7.17 -11.43 -1.13
C ALA A 61 7.50 -10.52 -2.32
N LYS A 62 7.23 -10.97 -3.55
CA LYS A 62 7.50 -10.21 -4.76
C LYS A 62 6.62 -8.97 -4.85
N LYS A 63 5.29 -9.14 -4.73
CA LYS A 63 4.34 -8.02 -4.83
C LYS A 63 4.59 -6.96 -3.75
N GLY A 64 4.94 -7.36 -2.53
CA GLY A 64 5.32 -6.40 -1.49
C GLY A 64 6.53 -5.55 -1.88
N ALA A 65 7.58 -6.15 -2.45
CA ALA A 65 8.74 -5.41 -2.94
C ALA A 65 8.40 -4.45 -4.09
N GLU A 66 7.54 -4.89 -5.03
CA GLU A 66 7.03 -4.05 -6.12
C GLU A 66 6.26 -2.83 -5.59
N LEU A 67 5.44 -3.00 -4.55
CA LEU A 67 4.71 -1.91 -3.91
C LEU A 67 5.64 -0.91 -3.22
N LEU A 68 6.73 -1.37 -2.59
CA LEU A 68 7.74 -0.48 -2.00
C LEU A 68 8.45 0.37 -3.06
N VAL A 69 8.80 -0.22 -4.21
CA VAL A 69 9.35 0.53 -5.35
C VAL A 69 8.30 1.47 -5.92
N GLY A 70 7.03 1.04 -6.00
CA GLY A 70 5.91 1.88 -6.36
C GLY A 70 5.79 3.11 -5.47
N LYS A 71 5.92 2.96 -4.15
CA LYS A 71 5.90 4.07 -3.18
C LYS A 71 7.03 5.03 -3.50
N SER A 72 8.24 4.51 -3.75
CA SER A 72 9.39 5.36 -4.04
C SER A 72 9.26 6.12 -5.36
N ASN A 73 8.42 5.63 -6.27
CA ASN A 73 8.15 6.25 -7.55
C ASN A 73 6.85 7.09 -7.54
N ASN A 74 6.17 7.20 -6.40
CA ASN A 74 4.85 7.83 -6.23
C ASN A 74 3.75 7.24 -7.12
N THR A 75 3.84 5.95 -7.46
CA THR A 75 2.80 5.24 -8.24
C THR A 75 1.83 4.46 -7.38
N VAL A 76 2.08 4.38 -6.07
CA VAL A 76 1.16 3.87 -5.05
C VAL A 76 1.24 4.80 -3.84
N ILE A 77 0.16 4.89 -3.05
CA ILE A 77 0.23 5.53 -1.74
C ILE A 77 0.62 4.45 -0.76
N PHE A 78 1.64 4.68 0.06
CA PHE A 78 1.90 3.82 1.21
C PHE A 78 2.51 4.66 2.33
N ASN A 79 1.70 5.12 3.27
CA ASN A 79 2.13 6.11 4.28
C ASN A 79 1.61 5.73 5.66
N ASP A 80 2.34 6.19 6.68
CA ASP A 80 1.83 6.27 8.04
C ASP A 80 1.19 7.64 8.26
N GLU A 81 -0.02 7.64 8.80
CA GLU A 81 -0.84 8.83 8.99
C GLU A 81 -1.42 8.85 10.39
N THR A 82 -1.80 10.05 10.86
CA THR A 82 -2.44 10.24 12.16
C THR A 82 -3.89 10.62 11.93
N LEU A 83 -4.81 9.87 12.54
CA LEU A 83 -6.22 10.19 12.58
C LEU A 83 -6.54 10.94 13.86
N ASN A 84 -7.06 12.16 13.72
CA ASN A 84 -7.54 12.95 14.83
C ASN A 84 -9.01 12.64 15.11
N ASN A 85 -9.38 12.59 16.40
CA ASN A 85 -10.71 12.18 16.81
C ASN A 85 -11.82 13.03 16.17
N GLY A 86 -12.78 12.38 15.50
CA GLY A 86 -13.91 13.02 14.84
C GLY A 86 -13.56 13.81 13.58
N ILE A 87 -12.31 13.79 13.12
CA ILE A 87 -11.86 14.45 11.89
C ILE A 87 -11.61 13.39 10.83
N ILE A 88 -12.42 13.43 9.77
CA ILE A 88 -12.27 12.54 8.61
C ILE A 88 -10.98 12.92 7.86
N ASN A 89 -10.09 11.94 7.66
CA ASN A 89 -8.97 12.07 6.74
C ASN A 89 -9.44 11.65 5.34
N SER A 90 -9.36 12.56 4.38
CA SER A 90 -9.91 12.37 3.04
C SER A 90 -8.86 12.59 1.95
N LYS A 91 -8.86 11.73 0.95
CA LYS A 91 -8.00 11.82 -0.24
C LYS A 91 -8.83 11.53 -1.48
N THR A 92 -8.50 12.15 -2.61
CA THR A 92 -9.14 11.84 -3.89
C THR A 92 -8.14 11.24 -4.85
N GLY A 93 -8.53 10.18 -5.54
CA GLY A 93 -7.72 9.52 -6.57
C GLY A 93 -8.53 9.21 -7.82
N THR A 94 -7.91 9.37 -8.97
CA THR A 94 -8.50 9.00 -10.27
C THR A 94 -8.13 7.56 -10.57
N ALA A 95 -9.12 6.68 -10.70
CA ALA A 95 -8.87 5.27 -11.00
C ALA A 95 -8.22 5.09 -12.37
N SER A 96 -7.26 4.17 -12.45
CA SER A 96 -6.65 3.80 -13.73
C SER A 96 -7.60 2.97 -14.60
N GLY A 97 -8.44 2.15 -13.96
CA GLY A 97 -9.31 1.17 -14.61
C GLY A 97 -8.57 -0.02 -15.25
N SER A 98 -7.23 -0.08 -15.11
CA SER A 98 -6.41 -1.20 -15.60
C SER A 98 -6.16 -2.28 -14.54
N GLU A 99 -6.45 -1.99 -13.28
CA GLU A 99 -6.33 -2.88 -12.14
C GLU A 99 -7.38 -2.49 -11.06
N PRO A 100 -7.69 -3.37 -10.09
CA PRO A 100 -8.59 -3.03 -8.99
C PRO A 100 -8.13 -1.79 -8.21
N LEU A 101 -9.07 -0.91 -7.86
CA LEU A 101 -8.82 0.15 -6.88
C LEU A 101 -8.91 -0.49 -5.51
N LYS A 102 -7.77 -0.59 -4.83
CA LYS A 102 -7.65 -1.27 -3.54
C LYS A 102 -7.07 -0.33 -2.51
N VAL A 103 -7.69 -0.29 -1.34
CA VAL A 103 -7.21 0.45 -0.17
C VAL A 103 -7.18 -0.51 1.02
N THR A 104 -6.03 -0.60 1.69
CA THR A 104 -5.89 -1.29 2.98
C THR A 104 -5.42 -0.29 4.03
N ILE A 105 -6.04 -0.29 5.20
CA ILE A 105 -5.50 0.35 6.41
C ILE A 105 -5.26 -0.68 7.50
N ALA A 106 -4.27 -0.45 8.34
CA ALA A 106 -4.08 -1.18 9.59
C ALA A 106 -3.53 -0.24 10.66
N TRP A 107 -3.79 -0.55 11.93
CA TRP A 107 -3.29 0.23 13.05
C TRP A 107 -2.92 -0.66 14.23
N THR A 108 -1.99 -0.19 15.05
CA THR A 108 -1.71 -0.81 16.35
C THR A 108 -2.75 -0.28 17.34
N ASP A 109 -3.80 -1.06 17.55
CA ASP A 109 -4.88 -0.74 18.47
C ASP A 109 -4.39 -0.76 19.93
N PRO A 110 -4.88 0.14 20.82
CA PRO A 110 -4.61 0.04 22.24
C PRO A 110 -5.06 -1.31 22.81
N ALA A 111 -4.34 -1.79 23.83
CA ALA A 111 -4.70 -3.05 24.47
C ALA A 111 -6.07 -2.96 25.15
N ASN A 112 -6.95 -3.92 24.85
CA ASN A 112 -8.20 -4.07 25.58
C ASN A 112 -7.92 -4.62 26.98
N THR A 113 -8.30 -3.86 28.01
CA THR A 113 -8.09 -4.22 29.42
C THR A 113 -9.28 -4.95 30.04
N THR A 114 -10.41 -5.06 29.33
CA THR A 114 -11.61 -5.74 29.81
C THR A 114 -11.54 -7.22 29.44
N LEU A 115 -10.87 -7.99 30.29
CA LEU A 115 -10.69 -9.42 30.13
C LEU A 115 -11.71 -10.20 30.98
N PRO A 116 -12.30 -11.28 30.43
CA PRO A 116 -13.17 -12.16 31.19
C PRO A 116 -12.38 -12.82 32.34
N THR A 117 -12.99 -12.88 33.53
CA THR A 117 -12.37 -13.47 34.74
C THR A 117 -12.84 -14.89 35.03
N THR A 118 -13.87 -15.36 34.33
CA THR A 118 -14.37 -16.74 34.42
C THR A 118 -14.24 -17.46 33.08
N TRP A 119 -14.20 -18.80 33.13
CA TRP A 119 -14.21 -19.61 31.91
C TRP A 119 -15.48 -19.37 31.10
N GLN A 120 -16.63 -19.24 31.76
CA GLN A 120 -17.93 -19.03 31.15
C GLN A 120 -17.97 -17.71 30.36
N ASP A 121 -17.41 -16.63 30.91
CA ASP A 121 -17.34 -15.34 30.23
C ASP A 121 -16.32 -15.32 29.08
N ALA A 122 -15.31 -16.20 29.13
CA ALA A 122 -14.28 -16.32 28.10
C ALA A 122 -14.70 -17.26 26.95
N HIS A 123 -15.49 -18.29 27.26
CA HIS A 123 -15.85 -19.34 26.32
C HIS A 123 -16.75 -18.79 25.21
N ASN A 124 -16.31 -18.92 23.95
CA ASN A 124 -17.03 -18.43 22.76
C ASN A 124 -17.48 -16.96 22.87
N ASN A 125 -16.71 -16.13 23.57
CA ASN A 125 -17.00 -14.71 23.68
C ASN A 125 -16.78 -14.00 22.33
N ARG A 126 -17.85 -13.41 21.79
CA ARG A 126 -17.86 -12.71 20.50
C ARG A 126 -17.84 -11.18 20.64
N THR A 127 -17.72 -10.67 21.86
CA THR A 127 -17.64 -9.24 22.11
C THR A 127 -16.35 -8.70 21.52
N SER A 128 -16.46 -7.62 20.75
CA SER A 128 -15.32 -6.96 20.12
C SER A 128 -14.23 -6.66 21.15
N LYS A 129 -12.98 -6.88 20.76
CA LYS A 129 -11.80 -6.46 21.51
C LYS A 129 -11.21 -5.16 20.98
N LEU A 130 -11.74 -4.65 19.88
CA LEU A 130 -11.31 -3.39 19.28
C LEU A 130 -11.59 -2.22 20.25
N VAL A 131 -10.58 -1.37 20.46
CA VAL A 131 -10.69 -0.17 21.30
C VAL A 131 -10.94 1.06 20.43
N ASN A 132 -10.07 1.30 19.45
CA ASN A 132 -10.23 2.38 18.49
C ASN A 132 -10.81 1.80 17.18
N ASP A 133 -12.08 2.10 16.92
CA ASP A 133 -12.80 1.69 15.70
C ASP A 133 -12.56 2.73 14.59
N LEU A 134 -11.72 2.38 13.61
CA LEU A 134 -11.42 3.18 12.43
C LEU A 134 -12.22 2.66 11.24
N ASP A 135 -12.85 3.57 10.51
CA ASP A 135 -13.72 3.29 9.37
C ASP A 135 -13.08 3.75 8.07
N LEU A 136 -12.78 2.81 7.18
CA LEU A 136 -12.35 3.04 5.81
C LEU A 136 -13.55 2.96 4.86
N ARG A 137 -13.66 3.95 3.97
CA ARG A 137 -14.63 3.96 2.86
C ARG A 137 -13.95 4.42 1.57
N ILE A 138 -14.46 3.93 0.45
CA ILE A 138 -14.22 4.52 -0.86
C ILE A 138 -15.57 5.01 -1.38
N ILE A 139 -15.65 6.26 -1.85
CA ILE A 139 -16.86 6.88 -2.35
C ILE A 139 -16.64 7.22 -3.83
N ASP A 140 -17.49 6.71 -4.73
CA ASP A 140 -17.53 7.20 -6.10
C ASP A 140 -18.05 8.64 -6.09
N THR A 141 -17.22 9.55 -6.58
CA THR A 141 -17.45 10.98 -6.41
C THR A 141 -18.49 11.54 -7.37
N THR A 142 -19.06 10.72 -8.26
CA THR A 142 -20.06 11.19 -9.24
C THR A 142 -21.42 10.53 -9.14
N ASP A 143 -21.55 9.35 -8.52
CA ASP A 143 -22.86 8.81 -8.12
C ASP A 143 -23.06 8.66 -6.60
N ASN A 144 -22.04 8.98 -5.80
CA ASN A 144 -22.03 8.85 -4.33
C ASN A 144 -22.17 7.41 -3.82
N THR A 145 -21.89 6.40 -4.66
CA THR A 145 -21.84 5.01 -4.21
C THR A 145 -20.73 4.84 -3.16
N VAL A 146 -21.10 4.27 -2.01
CA VAL A 146 -20.16 3.99 -0.91
C VAL A 146 -19.76 2.52 -0.96
N TYR A 147 -18.45 2.28 -1.01
CA TYR A 147 -17.84 0.96 -0.95
C TYR A 147 -17.30 0.69 0.45
N TYR A 148 -17.66 -0.47 0.97
CA TYR A 148 -17.41 -0.88 2.36
C TYR A 148 -16.24 -1.87 2.46
N PRO A 149 -15.62 -1.98 3.65
CA PRO A 149 -14.56 -2.94 3.86
C PRO A 149 -15.11 -4.37 3.90
N TRP A 150 -14.20 -5.34 3.84
CA TRP A 150 -14.55 -6.73 4.10
C TRP A 150 -14.89 -6.97 5.59
N LYS A 151 -15.87 -7.84 5.83
CA LYS A 151 -16.33 -8.27 7.14
C LYS A 151 -16.63 -9.77 7.16
N LEU A 152 -16.14 -10.46 8.19
CA LEU A 152 -16.51 -11.84 8.51
C LEU A 152 -17.81 -11.91 9.33
N ASP A 153 -18.60 -12.95 9.11
CA ASP A 153 -19.73 -13.29 9.98
C ASP A 153 -19.29 -14.33 11.02
N ALA A 154 -19.09 -13.89 12.25
CA ALA A 154 -18.70 -14.77 13.34
C ALA A 154 -19.75 -15.86 13.63
N ASN A 155 -21.04 -15.62 13.32
CA ASN A 155 -22.10 -16.60 13.52
C ASN A 155 -22.12 -17.66 12.42
N ASN A 156 -21.65 -17.32 11.22
CA ASN A 156 -21.57 -18.21 10.08
C ASN A 156 -20.15 -18.19 9.46
N PRO A 157 -19.12 -18.69 10.19
CA PRO A 157 -17.72 -18.53 9.79
C PRO A 157 -17.34 -19.27 8.50
N GLN A 158 -18.19 -20.18 8.02
CA GLN A 158 -17.99 -20.89 6.75
C GLN A 158 -18.49 -20.09 5.54
N ASN A 159 -19.28 -19.03 5.76
CA ASN A 159 -19.77 -18.20 4.66
C ASN A 159 -18.64 -17.27 4.17
N PRO A 160 -18.56 -16.98 2.87
CA PRO A 160 -17.65 -15.98 2.34
C PRO A 160 -17.83 -14.63 3.06
N ALA A 161 -16.74 -13.87 3.18
CA ALA A 161 -16.79 -12.51 3.70
C ALA A 161 -17.75 -11.64 2.88
N THR A 162 -18.36 -10.68 3.57
CA THR A 162 -19.28 -9.71 2.96
C THR A 162 -18.69 -8.31 3.02
N LYS A 163 -19.29 -7.37 2.28
CA LYS A 163 -18.92 -5.95 2.32
C LYS A 163 -19.87 -5.22 3.27
N ALA A 164 -19.36 -4.78 4.41
CA ALA A 164 -20.15 -4.10 5.44
C ALA A 164 -19.23 -3.39 6.43
N ASP A 165 -19.83 -2.69 7.38
CA ASP A 165 -19.11 -2.07 8.50
C ASP A 165 -18.39 -3.11 9.37
N ASN A 166 -17.06 -3.00 9.49
CA ASN A 166 -16.23 -3.88 10.30
C ASN A 166 -15.91 -3.20 11.64
N THR A 167 -16.36 -3.80 12.74
CA THR A 167 -16.28 -3.20 14.08
C THR A 167 -15.46 -4.07 15.04
N VAL A 168 -14.67 -5.01 14.50
CA VAL A 168 -13.93 -6.01 15.30
C VAL A 168 -12.47 -6.15 14.89
N ASP A 169 -12.10 -5.79 13.67
CA ASP A 169 -10.73 -5.92 13.16
C ASP A 169 -9.98 -4.60 13.15
N ASN A 170 -8.70 -4.62 13.52
CA ASN A 170 -7.79 -3.47 13.39
C ASN A 170 -7.08 -3.41 12.01
N VAL A 171 -7.74 -3.95 11.00
CA VAL A 171 -7.32 -3.93 9.60
C VAL A 171 -8.57 -3.92 8.74
N GLU A 172 -8.65 -2.95 7.83
CA GLU A 172 -9.76 -2.85 6.90
C GLU A 172 -9.22 -2.80 5.46
N GLN A 173 -9.93 -3.46 4.55
CA GLN A 173 -9.64 -3.41 3.13
C GLN A 173 -10.90 -3.20 2.31
N VAL A 174 -10.90 -2.16 1.50
CA VAL A 174 -11.91 -1.89 0.48
C VAL A 174 -11.30 -2.18 -0.89
N VAL A 175 -12.03 -2.90 -1.72
CA VAL A 175 -11.63 -3.28 -3.08
C VAL A 175 -12.79 -2.94 -4.01
N ILE A 176 -12.49 -2.26 -5.10
CA ILE A 176 -13.35 -2.12 -6.27
C ILE A 176 -12.66 -2.88 -7.38
N ASP A 177 -13.18 -4.05 -7.75
CA ASP A 177 -12.49 -4.98 -8.66
C ASP A 177 -12.33 -4.41 -10.08
N ALA A 178 -13.32 -3.69 -10.56
CA ALA A 178 -13.34 -3.06 -11.87
C ALA A 178 -13.74 -1.58 -11.75
N PRO A 179 -12.83 -0.70 -11.27
CA PRO A 179 -13.13 0.72 -11.16
C PRO A 179 -13.21 1.35 -12.55
N ILE A 180 -14.04 2.37 -12.71
CA ILE A 180 -14.21 3.04 -14.00
C ILE A 180 -12.95 3.88 -14.29
N ALA A 181 -12.29 3.63 -15.42
CA ALA A 181 -11.09 4.38 -15.82
C ALA A 181 -11.37 5.89 -15.90
N GLY A 182 -10.51 6.71 -15.32
CA GLY A 182 -10.67 8.17 -15.29
C GLY A 182 -11.72 8.69 -14.31
N ARG A 183 -12.41 7.80 -13.58
CA ARG A 183 -13.38 8.17 -12.54
C ARG A 183 -12.66 8.56 -11.26
N THR A 184 -13.12 9.62 -10.62
CA THR A 184 -12.61 10.06 -9.31
C THR A 184 -13.31 9.31 -8.19
N TYR A 185 -12.51 8.77 -7.28
CA TYR A 185 -12.96 8.14 -6.05
C TYR A 185 -12.36 8.89 -4.85
N ARG A 186 -13.17 9.12 -3.82
CA ARG A 186 -12.75 9.70 -2.56
C ARG A 186 -12.55 8.60 -1.53
N ILE A 187 -11.35 8.53 -0.97
CA ILE A 187 -10.96 7.60 0.09
C ILE A 187 -11.11 8.35 1.40
N GLU A 188 -11.86 7.78 2.34
CA GLU A 188 -12.11 8.37 3.65
C GLU A 188 -11.73 7.40 4.75
N VAL A 189 -10.99 7.92 5.73
CA VAL A 189 -10.71 7.24 7.00
C VAL A 189 -11.28 8.10 8.11
N SER A 190 -12.25 7.55 8.84
CA SER A 190 -12.89 8.16 9.99
C SER A 190 -12.77 7.25 11.23
N ASN A 191 -13.36 7.65 12.35
CA ASN A 191 -13.45 6.80 13.53
C ASN A 191 -14.85 6.84 14.14
N LYS A 192 -15.24 5.77 14.82
CA LYS A 192 -16.37 5.77 15.74
C LYS A 192 -15.88 6.06 17.16
N GLY A 193 -16.77 6.65 17.97
CA GLY A 193 -16.46 6.96 19.37
C GLY A 193 -15.29 7.93 19.54
N ASN A 194 -14.56 7.77 20.65
CA ASN A 194 -13.38 8.58 20.97
C ASN A 194 -12.11 7.74 20.80
N LEU A 195 -11.12 8.27 20.07
CA LEU A 195 -9.79 7.67 20.00
C LEU A 195 -9.05 7.83 21.33
N VAL A 196 -8.51 6.74 21.85
CA VAL A 196 -7.78 6.69 23.12
C VAL A 196 -6.42 6.01 22.99
N ASN A 197 -5.55 6.23 23.98
CA ASN A 197 -4.32 5.47 24.15
C ASN A 197 -4.50 4.26 25.10
N ALA A 198 -3.41 3.54 25.40
CA ALA A 198 -3.43 2.36 26.27
C ALA A 198 -3.92 2.63 27.72
N SER A 199 -3.87 3.88 28.19
CA SER A 199 -4.39 4.28 29.49
C SER A 199 -5.85 4.76 29.44
N GLY A 200 -6.50 4.72 28.27
CA GLY A 200 -7.86 5.23 28.06
C GLY A 200 -7.96 6.75 27.93
N ALA A 201 -6.83 7.47 27.87
CA ALA A 201 -6.86 8.92 27.67
C ALA A 201 -7.02 9.27 26.18
N GLY A 202 -7.81 10.31 25.88
CA GLY A 202 -8.05 10.76 24.51
C GLY A 202 -6.75 11.06 23.76
N THR A 203 -6.51 10.41 22.64
CA THR A 203 -5.25 10.53 21.87
C THR A 203 -5.51 10.17 20.40
N PRO A 204 -4.94 10.89 19.42
CA PRO A 204 -4.99 10.50 18.01
C PRO A 204 -4.46 9.08 17.76
N GLN A 205 -5.05 8.37 16.79
CA GLN A 205 -4.61 7.03 16.40
C GLN A 205 -3.75 7.12 15.15
N ASN A 206 -2.53 6.58 15.21
CA ASN A 206 -1.71 6.39 14.03
C ASN A 206 -2.14 5.12 13.28
N TYR A 207 -2.19 5.20 11.95
CA TYR A 207 -2.52 4.08 11.08
C TYR A 207 -1.63 4.09 9.84
N SER A 208 -1.49 2.94 9.19
CA SER A 208 -0.76 2.82 7.93
C SER A 208 -1.72 2.49 6.80
N ILE A 209 -1.66 3.26 5.72
CA ILE A 209 -2.54 3.15 4.56
C ILE A 209 -1.75 2.78 3.31
N LEU A 210 -2.26 1.82 2.53
CA LEU A 210 -1.75 1.47 1.21
C LEU A 210 -2.86 1.51 0.17
N VAL A 211 -2.63 2.24 -0.92
CA VAL A 211 -3.57 2.43 -2.04
C VAL A 211 -2.93 2.07 -3.36
N THR A 212 -3.63 1.31 -4.20
CA THR A 212 -3.25 0.93 -5.58
C THR A 212 -4.43 1.13 -6.54
N GLY A 213 -4.21 1.07 -7.87
CA GLY A 213 -5.27 1.22 -8.86
C GLY A 213 -5.67 2.65 -9.21
N PHE A 214 -4.78 3.63 -9.01
CA PHE A 214 -4.99 5.02 -9.40
C PHE A 214 -3.93 5.51 -10.39
N THR A 215 -4.26 6.56 -11.14
CA THR A 215 -3.34 7.26 -12.05
C THR A 215 -2.79 8.53 -11.40
N GLU A 216 -3.65 9.26 -10.68
CA GLU A 216 -3.31 10.49 -9.98
C GLU A 216 -3.99 10.46 -8.62
N VAL A 217 -3.30 10.94 -7.59
CA VAL A 217 -3.89 11.18 -6.28
C VAL A 217 -3.63 12.62 -5.91
N LEU A 218 -4.71 13.33 -5.60
CA LEU A 218 -4.67 14.65 -5.01
C LEU A 218 -4.95 14.51 -3.52
N ALA A 219 -3.90 14.73 -2.72
CA ALA A 219 -4.10 15.23 -1.37
C ALA A 219 -4.53 16.71 -1.46
N THR A 220 -5.06 17.27 -0.38
CA THR A 220 -5.53 18.66 -0.31
C THR A 220 -4.50 19.74 -0.73
N ASN A 221 -3.23 19.38 -0.98
CA ASN A 221 -2.14 20.31 -1.29
C ASN A 221 -1.33 20.03 -2.58
N GLU A 222 -1.68 19.05 -3.45
CA GLU A 222 -0.79 18.59 -4.54
C GLU A 222 -1.35 18.81 -5.98
N ALA A 223 -2.14 19.86 -6.19
CA ALA A 223 -2.63 20.20 -7.53
C ALA A 223 -1.56 20.92 -8.38
N GLY A 224 -0.78 20.18 -9.18
CA GLY A 224 -0.18 20.73 -10.40
C GLY A 224 1.23 20.27 -10.76
N LYS A 225 1.38 19.14 -11.46
CA LYS A 225 2.60 18.84 -12.26
C LYS A 225 2.28 18.04 -13.55
N ALA A 226 1.75 18.71 -14.57
CA ALA A 226 1.28 18.07 -15.82
C ALA A 226 2.34 17.84 -16.93
N ASN A 227 3.63 18.14 -16.73
CA ASN A 227 4.67 18.00 -17.77
C ASN A 227 5.95 17.31 -17.27
N GLN A 228 5.85 16.10 -16.76
CA GLN A 228 7.00 15.35 -16.24
C GLN A 228 7.58 14.36 -17.25
N ILE A 229 8.91 14.18 -17.20
CA ILE A 229 9.63 13.09 -17.87
C ILE A 229 9.05 11.76 -17.38
N ILE A 230 8.74 10.85 -18.32
CA ILE A 230 8.14 9.56 -17.99
C ILE A 230 9.20 8.47 -18.17
N ILE A 231 9.37 7.63 -17.15
CA ILE A 231 10.23 6.44 -17.19
C ILE A 231 9.31 5.22 -17.01
N SER A 232 9.22 4.37 -18.03
CA SER A 232 8.28 3.24 -18.04
C SER A 232 8.75 2.06 -18.90
N PRO A 233 8.42 0.81 -18.55
CA PRO A 233 7.82 0.41 -17.27
C PRO A 233 8.86 0.45 -16.13
N THR A 234 8.42 0.58 -14.88
CA THR A 234 9.30 0.53 -13.69
C THR A 234 9.58 -0.90 -13.23
N ILE A 235 8.86 -1.89 -13.76
CA ILE A 235 9.15 -3.31 -13.63
C ILE A 235 9.36 -3.84 -15.04
N THR A 236 10.53 -4.41 -15.32
CA THR A 236 10.89 -4.83 -16.68
C THR A 236 11.72 -6.10 -16.71
N LYS A 237 11.59 -6.83 -17.81
CA LYS A 237 12.55 -7.88 -18.18
C LYS A 237 13.73 -7.23 -18.87
N ASP A 238 13.56 -6.63 -20.04
CA ASP A 238 14.73 -6.29 -20.85
C ASP A 238 14.91 -4.80 -21.09
N PHE A 239 13.84 -4.02 -21.12
CA PHE A 239 13.91 -2.63 -21.56
C PHE A 239 13.12 -1.67 -20.69
N VAL A 240 13.70 -0.49 -20.44
CA VAL A 240 12.98 0.67 -19.90
C VAL A 240 13.04 1.81 -20.91
N ASN A 241 11.95 2.56 -21.04
CA ASN A 241 11.88 3.71 -21.94
C ASN A 241 11.84 5.01 -21.13
N ILE A 242 12.66 5.96 -21.55
CA ILE A 242 12.55 7.36 -21.15
C ILE A 242 11.77 8.10 -22.24
N LEU A 243 10.66 8.73 -21.86
CA LEU A 243 9.77 9.47 -22.75
C LEU A 243 9.70 10.94 -22.33
N LYS A 244 9.51 11.84 -23.30
CA LYS A 244 9.31 13.29 -23.08
C LYS A 244 10.49 14.00 -22.39
N ALA A 245 11.67 13.39 -22.37
CA ALA A 245 12.87 14.05 -21.87
C ALA A 245 13.44 15.04 -22.91
N PRO A 246 13.89 16.23 -22.49
CA PRO A 246 14.51 17.19 -23.41
C PRO A 246 15.70 16.60 -24.17
N LYS A 247 15.82 16.91 -25.46
CA LYS A 247 17.00 16.53 -26.27
C LYS A 247 18.28 17.08 -25.62
N LYS A 248 19.36 16.29 -25.67
CA LYS A 248 20.65 16.54 -24.97
C LYS A 248 20.66 16.26 -23.47
N SER A 249 19.56 15.81 -22.87
CA SER A 249 19.58 15.27 -21.52
C SER A 249 20.49 14.02 -21.47
N THR A 250 21.07 13.73 -20.31
CA THR A 250 21.83 12.50 -20.10
C THR A 250 21.06 11.55 -19.19
N PHE A 251 21.31 10.26 -19.35
CA PHE A 251 20.85 9.27 -18.39
C PHE A 251 22.03 8.54 -17.75
N SER A 252 21.84 8.07 -16.52
CA SER A 252 22.78 7.19 -15.82
C SER A 252 21.99 6.11 -15.08
N LEU A 253 22.38 4.86 -15.29
CA LEU A 253 21.84 3.70 -14.60
C LEU A 253 22.83 3.26 -13.51
N TYR A 254 22.34 3.08 -12.30
CA TYR A 254 23.11 2.62 -11.15
C TYR A 254 22.46 1.38 -10.53
N ASP A 255 23.28 0.52 -9.92
CA ASP A 255 22.77 -0.44 -8.94
C ASP A 255 22.51 0.23 -7.58
N LEU A 256 21.92 -0.52 -6.64
CA LEU A 256 21.64 -0.03 -5.28
C LEU A 256 22.90 0.27 -4.45
N SER A 257 24.09 -0.18 -4.87
CA SER A 257 25.35 0.21 -4.21
C SER A 257 25.87 1.58 -4.67
N GLY A 258 25.22 2.18 -5.68
CA GLY A 258 25.64 3.42 -6.32
C GLY A 258 26.66 3.21 -7.44
N LYS A 259 26.99 1.96 -7.79
CA LYS A 259 27.88 1.67 -8.93
C LYS A 259 27.15 2.01 -10.22
N LYS A 260 27.77 2.88 -11.02
CA LYS A 260 27.26 3.23 -12.35
C LYS A 260 27.49 2.07 -13.33
N LEU A 261 26.41 1.64 -13.97
CA LEU A 261 26.39 0.52 -14.92
C LEU A 261 26.36 1.00 -16.36
N GLN A 262 25.57 2.03 -16.64
CA GLN A 262 25.39 2.55 -17.99
C GLN A 262 25.17 4.07 -17.95
N THR A 263 25.58 4.76 -19.02
CA THR A 263 25.24 6.17 -19.23
C THR A 263 25.14 6.46 -20.73
N GLY A 264 24.37 7.50 -21.08
CA GLY A 264 24.20 7.90 -22.46
C GLY A 264 23.46 9.23 -22.61
N PHE A 265 23.22 9.60 -23.86
CA PHE A 265 22.52 10.83 -24.24
C PHE A 265 21.12 10.51 -24.78
N ILE A 266 20.16 11.35 -24.39
CA ILE A 266 18.80 11.33 -24.93
C ILE A 266 18.79 12.13 -26.23
N ARG A 267 18.67 11.39 -27.34
CA ARG A 267 18.74 11.94 -28.71
C ARG A 267 17.36 12.18 -29.33
N SER A 268 16.33 11.52 -28.81
CA SER A 268 14.97 11.61 -29.33
C SER A 268 13.93 11.60 -28.19
N ASP A 269 12.67 11.86 -28.53
CA ASP A 269 11.56 11.95 -27.57
C ASP A 269 11.25 10.62 -26.88
N LYS A 270 11.79 9.50 -27.41
CA LYS A 270 11.84 8.18 -26.80
C LYS A 270 13.26 7.63 -26.83
N THR A 271 13.81 7.27 -25.68
CA THR A 271 15.10 6.56 -25.59
C THR A 271 14.88 5.26 -24.83
N SER A 272 15.25 4.13 -25.44
CA SER A 272 15.17 2.82 -24.80
C SER A 272 16.53 2.45 -24.20
N ILE A 273 16.51 1.92 -22.98
CA ILE A 273 17.67 1.46 -22.24
C ILE A 273 17.53 -0.04 -22.05
N ASP A 274 18.57 -0.76 -22.44
CA ASP A 274 18.67 -2.21 -22.34
C ASP A 274 19.25 -2.63 -20.99
N LEU A 275 18.48 -3.43 -20.24
CA LEU A 275 18.83 -4.02 -18.96
C LEU A 275 19.01 -5.54 -19.07
N SER A 276 19.00 -6.14 -20.26
CA SER A 276 19.10 -7.60 -20.45
C SER A 276 20.38 -8.19 -19.86
N ALA A 277 21.49 -7.44 -19.89
CA ALA A 277 22.78 -7.82 -19.30
C ALA A 277 22.84 -7.58 -17.77
N CYS A 278 21.87 -6.88 -17.19
CA CYS A 278 21.80 -6.61 -15.76
C CYS A 278 21.22 -7.82 -15.01
N ALA A 279 21.78 -8.15 -13.85
CA ALA A 279 21.23 -9.17 -12.97
C ALA A 279 19.82 -8.78 -12.46
N LYS A 280 19.03 -9.75 -12.01
CA LYS A 280 17.74 -9.46 -11.36
C LYS A 280 17.96 -8.63 -10.10
N GLY A 281 17.19 -7.56 -9.93
CA GLY A 281 17.38 -6.65 -8.80
C GLY A 281 16.75 -5.28 -9.00
N ILE A 282 17.01 -4.38 -8.06
CA ILE A 282 16.55 -2.99 -8.11
C ILE A 282 17.69 -2.11 -8.65
N TYR A 283 17.33 -1.18 -9.54
CA TYR A 283 18.24 -0.23 -10.17
C TYR A 283 17.70 1.19 -10.04
N ILE A 284 18.58 2.18 -10.13
CA ILE A 284 18.23 3.60 -10.11
C ILE A 284 18.57 4.16 -11.49
N LEU A 285 17.56 4.68 -12.18
CA LEU A 285 17.72 5.40 -13.43
C LEU A 285 17.56 6.89 -13.18
N GLU A 286 18.65 7.63 -13.36
CA GLU A 286 18.67 9.08 -13.31
C GLU A 286 18.65 9.66 -14.71
N VAL A 287 17.80 10.66 -14.93
CA VAL A 287 17.74 11.48 -16.13
C VAL A 287 18.05 12.91 -15.73
N LYS A 288 19.21 13.41 -16.18
CA LYS A 288 19.66 14.77 -15.92
C LYS A 288 19.36 15.65 -17.12
N THR A 289 18.53 16.66 -16.88
CA THR A 289 18.29 17.75 -17.82
C THR A 289 19.14 18.98 -17.43
N GLY A 290 19.09 20.03 -18.25
CA GLY A 290 19.74 21.30 -17.90
C GLY A 290 19.11 22.03 -16.69
N LYS A 291 17.92 21.63 -16.24
CA LYS A 291 17.16 22.29 -15.17
C LYS A 291 16.95 21.43 -13.93
N GLU A 292 16.85 20.11 -14.11
CA GLU A 292 16.47 19.17 -13.06
C GLU A 292 17.08 17.79 -13.26
N VAL A 293 17.18 17.02 -12.18
CA VAL A 293 17.52 15.60 -12.18
C VAL A 293 16.28 14.83 -11.75
N ILE A 294 15.80 13.94 -12.61
CA ILE A 294 14.70 13.02 -12.30
C ILE A 294 15.30 11.66 -12.04
N SER A 295 14.96 11.06 -10.90
CA SER A 295 15.41 9.72 -10.53
C SER A 295 14.20 8.80 -10.37
N LYS A 296 14.25 7.62 -11.00
CA LYS A 296 13.24 6.57 -10.87
C LYS A 296 13.92 5.24 -10.57
N LYS A 297 13.31 4.48 -9.65
CA LYS A 297 13.76 3.13 -9.32
C LYS A 297 13.07 2.11 -10.21
N LEU A 298 13.83 1.11 -10.65
CA LEU A 298 13.41 0.07 -11.58
C LEU A 298 13.61 -1.30 -10.95
N ILE A 299 12.73 -2.26 -11.24
CA ILE A 299 12.90 -3.68 -10.92
C ILE A 299 13.20 -4.42 -12.23
N LYS A 300 14.33 -5.11 -12.26
CA LYS A 300 14.72 -6.06 -13.31
C LYS A 300 14.34 -7.48 -12.87
N GLU A 301 13.48 -8.12 -13.65
CA GLU A 301 13.03 -9.51 -13.44
C GLU A 301 13.80 -10.56 -14.24
#